data_AF-A0A845QMK1-F1
#
_entry.id   AF-A0A845QMK1-F1
#
_cell.length_a   1.000
_cell.length_b   1.000
_cell.length_c   1.000
_cell.angle_alpha   90.00
_cell.angle_beta   90.00
_cell.angle_gamma   90.00
#
_symmetry.space_group_name_H-M   'P 1'
#
loop_
_entity.id
_entity.type
_entity.pdbx_description
1 polymer ?
#
loop_
_entity_poly.entity_id
_entity_poly.type
_entity_poly.pdbx_seq_one_letter_code
_entity_poly.pdbx_strand_id
1 'polypeptide(L)'
;MPKIVKIYLVDHPQVKRMLISKLQLQLKRGVYEKIDENAITRLLYFDKEIILEKSIIADPAYIALKKIENAIGVQYYNAFEPGYSGAVRFDGLAKKAKLTGKMVYRCDLMTADWDTDQVYSFDVQEADTVRFALKQWICNNMTATYTRCLQDYGVDLRYDPEIFPLLAAIAKQQDAQSVINMSEWGNTTPKPYSYLELFCALDGQISQADLTEILFDFYAAGVISWPMAVGDGLMESMAERILQLDSLTGTPWQKQALQYQYRDLPPYIWKNTDTQCGIWVLNVPGFNALYAEIQNEKQKLVLDTLIRRQLSLYVPDPAQVVNMGTDIQTQKLHTADSLVRLLRIYAAGSQEEITSIMGKLSACRYVIREGKGYKIREIDKSMLQYLPQPLHNMDIYSRIYQAIQKVIDGKITEGIYKETVDCVMQQDIVKMEKSLSGRRTVNEV
;
A
#
# COMPACT_ATOMS: atom_id res chain seq x y z
N MET A 1 21.25 -17.61 -34.35
CA MET A 1 20.35 -18.10 -33.27
C MET A 1 19.14 -17.19 -33.20
N PRO A 2 17.91 -17.69 -33.01
CA PRO A 2 16.76 -16.81 -32.78
C PRO A 2 17.03 -15.96 -31.53
N LYS A 3 16.96 -14.62 -31.67
CA LYS A 3 17.14 -13.70 -30.53
C LYS A 3 15.97 -13.92 -29.58
N ILE A 4 16.25 -14.45 -28.38
CA ILE A 4 15.26 -14.54 -27.30
C ILE A 4 14.86 -13.10 -26.91
N VAL A 5 13.56 -12.87 -26.79
CA VAL A 5 12.99 -11.58 -26.36
C VAL A 5 12.54 -11.71 -24.92
N LYS A 6 13.19 -10.98 -24.00
CA LYS A 6 12.79 -10.92 -22.59
C LYS A 6 11.85 -9.74 -22.37
N ILE A 7 10.66 -9.98 -21.82
CA ILE A 7 9.66 -8.95 -21.54
C ILE A 7 9.36 -8.94 -20.05
N TYR A 8 9.77 -7.88 -19.36
CA TYR A 8 9.43 -7.62 -17.97
C TYR A 8 8.14 -6.82 -17.90
N LEU A 9 7.16 -7.33 -17.16
CA LEU A 9 5.86 -6.72 -16.93
C LEU A 9 5.85 -6.18 -15.51
N VAL A 10 5.61 -4.89 -15.31
CA VAL A 10 5.68 -4.23 -13.99
C VAL A 10 4.52 -3.27 -13.79
N ASP A 11 4.03 -3.16 -12.56
CA ASP A 11 2.94 -2.25 -12.17
C ASP A 11 3.33 -1.20 -11.11
N HIS A 12 4.50 -1.35 -10.51
CA HIS A 12 4.99 -0.46 -9.46
C HIS A 12 6.04 0.55 -9.98
N PRO A 13 5.85 1.87 -9.82
CA PRO A 13 6.76 2.90 -10.34
C PRO A 13 8.21 2.75 -9.84
N GLN A 14 8.40 2.39 -8.57
CA GLN A 14 9.74 2.22 -8.00
C GLN A 14 10.43 0.95 -8.49
N VAL A 15 9.68 -0.15 -8.66
CA VAL A 15 10.20 -1.40 -9.25
C VAL A 15 10.60 -1.14 -10.70
N LYS A 16 9.80 -0.38 -11.45
CA LYS A 16 10.13 0.09 -12.80
C LYS A 16 11.45 0.86 -12.81
N ARG A 17 11.63 1.86 -11.93
CA ARG A 17 12.88 2.65 -11.85
C ARG A 17 14.09 1.77 -11.57
N MET A 18 13.96 0.86 -10.60
CA MET A 18 14.99 -0.10 -10.25
C MET A 18 15.35 -1.02 -11.42
N LEU A 19 14.36 -1.59 -12.11
CA LEU A 19 14.56 -2.45 -13.28
C LEU A 19 15.20 -1.69 -14.45
N ILE A 20 14.81 -0.43 -14.69
CA ILE A 20 15.45 0.43 -15.70
C ILE A 20 16.96 0.56 -15.42
N SER A 21 17.32 0.83 -14.16
CA SER A 21 18.72 0.97 -13.76
C SER A 21 19.49 -0.35 -13.91
N LYS A 22 19.00 -1.44 -13.31
CA LYS A 22 19.70 -2.74 -13.34
C LYS A 22 19.80 -3.34 -14.75
N LEU A 23 18.75 -3.19 -15.56
CA LEU A 23 18.73 -3.70 -16.93
C LEU A 23 19.33 -2.70 -17.95
N GLN A 24 19.77 -1.52 -17.50
CA GLN A 24 20.36 -0.45 -18.31
C GLN A 24 19.47 -0.09 -19.52
N LEU A 25 18.20 0.21 -19.26
CA LEU A 25 17.20 0.44 -20.30
C LEU A 25 17.07 1.93 -20.67
N GLN A 26 16.72 2.20 -21.93
CA GLN A 26 16.34 3.53 -22.42
C GLN A 26 14.91 3.51 -22.96
N LEU A 27 14.17 4.60 -22.77
CA LEU A 27 12.81 4.74 -23.30
C LEU A 27 12.83 4.95 -24.82
N LYS A 28 12.22 4.04 -25.56
CA LYS A 28 12.02 4.11 -27.02
C LYS A 28 10.55 3.84 -27.36
N ARG A 29 9.88 4.84 -27.95
CA ARG A 29 8.46 4.73 -28.42
C ARG A 29 7.50 4.20 -27.34
N GLY A 30 7.64 4.68 -26.10
CA GLY A 30 6.79 4.27 -24.98
C GLY A 30 7.16 2.94 -24.31
N VAL A 31 8.22 2.27 -24.77
CA VAL A 31 8.74 1.01 -24.21
C VAL A 31 10.18 1.19 -23.79
N TYR A 32 10.57 0.65 -22.64
CA TYR A 32 11.98 0.67 -22.23
C TYR A 32 12.70 -0.52 -22.85
N GLU A 33 13.79 -0.28 -23.56
CA GLU A 33 14.56 -1.28 -24.28
C GLU A 33 16.04 -1.26 -23.88
N LYS A 34 16.70 -2.43 -23.89
CA LYS A 34 18.14 -2.52 -23.63
C LYS A 34 18.93 -1.75 -24.68
N ILE A 35 20.02 -1.14 -24.25
CA ILE A 35 20.92 -0.36 -25.12
C ILE A 35 21.72 -1.28 -26.07
N ASP A 36 21.91 -2.54 -25.70
CA ASP A 36 22.70 -3.55 -26.42
C ASP A 36 21.93 -4.16 -27.61
N GLU A 37 22.46 -3.99 -28.82
CA GLU A 37 21.87 -4.44 -30.09
C GLU A 37 21.76 -5.98 -30.21
N ASN A 38 22.49 -6.72 -29.39
CA ASN A 38 22.52 -8.19 -29.42
C ASN A 38 21.52 -8.85 -28.46
N ALA A 39 20.90 -8.08 -27.55
CA ALA A 39 19.95 -8.61 -26.56
C ALA A 39 18.64 -7.81 -26.57
N ILE A 40 17.53 -8.48 -26.90
CA ILE A 40 16.21 -7.86 -26.89
C ILE A 40 15.61 -8.02 -25.50
N THR A 41 15.75 -6.99 -24.66
CA THR A 41 15.04 -6.90 -23.37
C THR A 41 14.13 -5.69 -23.40
N ARG A 42 12.88 -5.90 -22.99
CA ARG A 42 11.83 -4.88 -22.91
C ARG A 42 11.24 -4.83 -21.52
N LEU A 43 10.93 -3.64 -21.04
CA LEU A 43 10.16 -3.42 -19.82
C LEU A 43 8.88 -2.65 -20.17
N LEU A 44 7.74 -3.23 -19.80
CA LEU A 44 6.40 -2.72 -20.02
C LEU A 44 5.79 -2.37 -18.67
N TYR A 45 5.46 -1.10 -18.49
CA TYR A 45 4.82 -0.58 -17.28
C TYR A 45 3.32 -0.47 -17.49
N PHE A 46 2.55 -1.05 -16.58
CA PHE A 46 1.09 -0.98 -16.56
C PHE A 46 0.66 -0.23 -15.32
N ASP A 47 -0.02 0.90 -15.50
CA ASP A 47 -0.53 1.65 -14.36
C ASP A 47 -1.64 0.83 -13.65
N LYS A 48 -1.49 0.69 -12.33
CA LYS A 48 -2.36 -0.10 -11.46
C LYS A 48 -3.82 0.36 -11.51
N GLU A 49 -4.08 1.62 -11.83
CA GLU A 49 -5.43 2.20 -11.87
C GLU A 49 -6.20 1.77 -13.11
N ILE A 50 -5.51 1.61 -14.25
CA ILE A 50 -6.14 1.32 -15.54
C ILE A 50 -6.05 -0.15 -15.95
N ILE A 51 -5.19 -0.94 -15.32
CA ILE A 51 -4.86 -2.30 -15.79
C ILE A 51 -6.08 -3.23 -15.88
N LEU A 52 -7.03 -3.09 -14.96
CA LEU A 52 -8.26 -3.88 -14.96
C LEU A 52 -9.41 -3.21 -15.72
N GLU A 53 -9.24 -1.99 -16.20
CA GLU A 53 -10.27 -1.31 -17.01
C GLU A 53 -10.35 -1.85 -18.45
N LYS A 54 -11.47 -1.59 -19.12
CA LYS A 54 -11.62 -1.89 -20.56
C LYS A 54 -10.74 -0.99 -21.43
N SER A 55 -10.42 0.21 -20.94
CA SER A 55 -9.59 1.24 -21.58
C SER A 55 -8.14 0.81 -21.79
N ILE A 56 -7.65 -0.21 -21.08
CA ILE A 56 -6.28 -0.72 -21.17
C ILE A 56 -5.86 -1.10 -22.60
N ILE A 57 -6.82 -1.39 -23.49
CA ILE A 57 -6.54 -1.70 -24.90
C ILE A 57 -5.89 -0.55 -25.67
N ALA A 58 -6.07 0.69 -25.21
CA ALA A 58 -5.46 1.89 -25.78
C ALA A 58 -4.10 2.22 -25.16
N ASP A 59 -3.69 1.52 -24.11
CA ASP A 59 -2.43 1.76 -23.41
C ASP A 59 -1.22 1.38 -24.31
N PRO A 60 -0.19 2.23 -24.43
CA PRO A 60 0.98 1.95 -25.25
C PRO A 60 1.71 0.66 -24.88
N ALA A 61 1.81 0.33 -23.59
CA ALA A 61 2.45 -0.89 -23.12
C ALA A 61 1.61 -2.13 -23.48
N TYR A 62 0.29 -2.03 -23.39
CA TYR A 62 -0.62 -3.09 -23.86
C TYR A 62 -0.54 -3.30 -25.38
N ILE A 63 -0.53 -2.22 -26.16
CA ILE A 63 -0.38 -2.28 -27.62
C ILE A 63 0.97 -2.92 -27.98
N ALA A 64 2.06 -2.55 -27.28
CA ALA A 64 3.37 -3.14 -27.47
C ALA A 64 3.38 -4.64 -27.14
N LEU A 65 2.74 -5.04 -26.03
CA LEU A 65 2.59 -6.44 -25.64
C LEU A 65 1.89 -7.26 -26.75
N LYS A 66 0.74 -6.79 -27.25
CA LYS A 66 -0.03 -7.47 -28.30
C LYS A 66 0.73 -7.60 -29.62
N LYS A 67 1.60 -6.65 -29.96
CA LYS A 67 2.44 -6.74 -31.17
C LYS A 67 3.48 -7.87 -31.12
N ILE A 68 3.84 -8.33 -29.92
CA ILE A 68 4.93 -9.32 -29.71
C ILE A 68 4.36 -10.71 -29.31
N GLU A 69 3.06 -10.80 -29.02
CA GLU A 69 2.37 -12.02 -28.55
C GLU A 69 2.59 -13.25 -29.46
N ASN A 70 2.74 -13.02 -30.77
CA ASN A 70 2.94 -14.06 -31.79
C ASN A 70 4.41 -14.25 -32.20
N ALA A 71 5.35 -13.51 -31.61
CA ALA A 71 6.77 -13.69 -31.89
C ALA A 71 7.27 -15.01 -31.27
N ILE A 72 8.14 -15.71 -32.01
CA ILE A 72 8.79 -16.94 -31.54
C ILE A 72 9.95 -16.54 -30.60
N GLY A 73 10.09 -17.26 -29.48
CA GLY A 73 11.21 -17.05 -28.54
C GLY A 73 11.02 -15.91 -27.53
N VAL A 74 9.78 -15.60 -27.17
CA VAL A 74 9.45 -14.60 -26.13
C VAL A 74 9.39 -15.25 -24.75
N GLN A 75 10.06 -14.65 -23.78
CA GLN A 75 10.01 -15.00 -22.37
C GLN A 75 9.37 -13.85 -21.60
N TYR A 76 8.33 -14.15 -20.84
CA TYR A 76 7.63 -13.17 -20.00
C TYR A 76 8.13 -13.26 -18.56
N TYR A 77 8.39 -12.13 -17.94
CA TYR A 77 8.82 -12.01 -16.56
C TYR A 77 7.80 -11.15 -15.81
N ASN A 78 7.10 -11.74 -14.85
CA ASN A 78 6.20 -11.03 -13.97
C ASN A 78 6.99 -10.33 -12.86
N ALA A 79 7.09 -9.01 -12.94
CA ALA A 79 7.68 -8.14 -11.92
C ALA A 79 6.61 -7.21 -11.30
N PHE A 80 5.37 -7.69 -11.20
CA PHE A 80 4.34 -7.03 -10.41
C PHE A 80 4.71 -7.11 -8.93
N GLU A 81 4.22 -6.16 -8.15
CA GLU A 81 4.38 -6.13 -6.70
C GLU A 81 4.20 -7.53 -6.06
N PRO A 82 5.14 -7.99 -5.22
CA PRO A 82 5.03 -9.26 -4.51
C PRO A 82 3.95 -9.14 -3.43
N GLY A 83 2.76 -9.64 -3.74
CA GLY A 83 1.60 -9.52 -2.88
C GLY A 83 0.34 -10.01 -3.56
N TYR A 84 -0.73 -10.13 -2.79
CA TYR A 84 -2.00 -10.62 -3.30
C TYR A 84 -2.59 -9.66 -4.34
N SER A 85 -2.57 -8.35 -4.08
CA SER A 85 -3.08 -7.39 -5.05
C SER A 85 -2.26 -7.35 -6.35
N GLY A 86 -0.93 -7.52 -6.27
CA GLY A 86 -0.08 -7.62 -7.45
C GLY A 86 -0.41 -8.86 -8.28
N ALA A 87 -0.62 -10.01 -7.62
CA ALA A 87 -1.05 -11.25 -8.28
C ALA A 87 -2.41 -11.10 -8.98
N VAL A 88 -3.40 -10.47 -8.32
CA VAL A 88 -4.73 -10.20 -8.91
C VAL A 88 -4.63 -9.30 -10.14
N ARG A 89 -3.84 -8.22 -10.07
CA ARG A 89 -3.63 -7.31 -11.22
C ARG A 89 -2.94 -8.03 -12.37
N PHE A 90 -1.93 -8.84 -12.07
CA PHE A 90 -1.23 -9.64 -13.08
C PHE A 90 -2.15 -10.67 -13.74
N ASP A 91 -2.94 -11.41 -12.97
CA ASP A 91 -3.88 -12.41 -13.51
C ASP A 91 -4.92 -11.76 -14.44
N GLY A 92 -5.48 -10.61 -14.03
CA GLY A 92 -6.37 -9.83 -14.88
C GLY A 92 -5.73 -9.38 -16.20
N LEU A 93 -4.48 -8.91 -16.17
CA LEU A 93 -3.71 -8.58 -17.38
C LEU A 93 -3.45 -9.83 -18.23
N ALA A 94 -3.01 -10.93 -17.60
CA ALA A 94 -2.65 -12.17 -18.26
C ALA A 94 -3.83 -12.76 -19.03
N LYS A 95 -5.04 -12.73 -18.46
CA LYS A 95 -6.28 -13.15 -19.14
C LYS A 95 -6.59 -12.26 -20.35
N LYS A 96 -6.55 -10.94 -20.20
CA LYS A 96 -6.81 -9.98 -21.31
C LYS A 96 -5.79 -10.12 -22.44
N ALA A 97 -4.52 -10.26 -22.08
CA ALA A 97 -3.40 -10.39 -23.01
C ALA A 97 -3.18 -11.83 -23.52
N LYS A 98 -4.03 -12.79 -23.13
CA LYS A 98 -3.93 -14.23 -23.49
C LYS A 98 -2.56 -14.87 -23.14
N LEU A 99 -2.00 -14.50 -21.99
CA LEU A 99 -0.76 -15.05 -21.46
C LEU A 99 -0.95 -16.37 -20.71
N THR A 100 -2.19 -16.77 -20.40
CA THR A 100 -2.53 -17.97 -19.58
C THR A 100 -2.04 -19.32 -20.14
N GLY A 101 -1.65 -19.39 -21.41
CA GLY A 101 -1.02 -20.56 -22.02
C GLY A 101 0.46 -20.38 -22.36
N LYS A 102 1.10 -19.31 -21.88
CA LYS A 102 2.50 -18.98 -22.14
C LYS A 102 3.34 -19.26 -20.89
N MET A 103 4.62 -19.53 -21.10
CA MET A 103 5.56 -19.65 -19.98
C MET A 103 5.89 -18.25 -19.44
N VAL A 104 5.48 -18.00 -18.20
CA VAL A 104 5.76 -16.76 -17.47
C VAL A 104 6.65 -17.10 -16.28
N TYR A 105 7.80 -16.45 -16.22
CA TYR A 105 8.72 -16.50 -15.09
C TYR A 105 8.31 -15.45 -14.06
N ARG A 106 8.51 -15.73 -12.78
CA ARG A 106 8.28 -14.79 -11.70
C ARG A 106 9.60 -14.11 -11.34
N CYS A 107 9.60 -12.79 -11.24
CA CYS A 107 10.69 -12.09 -10.56
C CYS A 107 10.43 -12.16 -9.05
N ASP A 108 11.34 -12.78 -8.30
CA ASP A 108 11.27 -12.75 -6.84
C ASP A 108 11.70 -11.37 -6.32
N LEU A 109 10.73 -10.52 -6.02
CA LEU A 109 10.95 -9.16 -5.54
C LEU A 109 11.06 -9.07 -4.00
N MET A 110 11.24 -10.18 -3.29
CA MET A 110 11.44 -10.15 -1.83
C MET A 110 12.77 -9.51 -1.43
N THR A 111 13.77 -9.56 -2.31
CA THR A 111 15.06 -8.87 -2.16
C THR A 111 15.44 -8.18 -3.46
N ALA A 112 16.34 -7.20 -3.40
CA ALA A 112 16.87 -6.52 -4.58
C ALA A 112 17.52 -7.50 -5.57
N ASP A 113 18.11 -8.58 -5.08
CA ASP A 113 18.69 -9.63 -5.92
C ASP A 113 17.56 -10.58 -6.32
N TRP A 114 16.75 -10.16 -7.29
CA TRP A 114 15.63 -10.94 -7.76
C TRP A 114 16.09 -12.13 -8.59
N ASP A 115 15.51 -13.28 -8.28
CA ASP A 115 15.65 -14.49 -9.07
C ASP A 115 14.53 -14.55 -10.13
N THR A 116 14.81 -15.21 -11.25
CA THR A 116 13.84 -15.48 -12.32
C THR A 116 13.66 -16.97 -12.62
N ASP A 117 14.24 -17.85 -11.82
CA ASP A 117 14.22 -19.31 -12.04
C ASP A 117 12.87 -19.95 -11.67
N GLN A 118 11.99 -19.21 -10.99
CA GLN A 118 10.66 -19.68 -10.64
C GLN A 118 9.66 -19.42 -11.77
N VAL A 119 8.89 -20.45 -12.14
CA VAL A 119 7.71 -20.29 -12.99
C VAL A 119 6.59 -19.67 -12.16
N TYR A 120 5.91 -18.66 -12.70
CA TYR A 120 4.81 -17.99 -12.01
C TYR A 120 3.68 -18.97 -11.71
N SER A 121 3.38 -19.15 -10.43
CA SER A 121 2.18 -19.85 -9.95
C SER A 121 1.56 -19.02 -8.82
N PHE A 122 0.31 -18.60 -9.02
CA PHE A 122 -0.55 -18.08 -7.97
C PHE A 122 -1.95 -18.62 -8.20
N ASP A 123 -2.60 -19.01 -7.12
CA ASP A 123 -4.01 -19.40 -7.13
C ASP A 123 -4.87 -18.14 -6.92
N VAL A 124 -5.07 -17.37 -8.00
CA VAL A 124 -5.96 -16.21 -8.01
C VAL A 124 -7.33 -16.66 -8.49
N GLN A 125 -8.36 -16.48 -7.66
CA GLN A 125 -9.73 -16.81 -8.07
C GLN A 125 -10.29 -15.69 -8.95
N GLU A 126 -11.18 -16.04 -9.88
CA GLU A 126 -11.89 -15.04 -10.70
C GLU A 126 -12.64 -14.02 -9.84
N ALA A 127 -13.19 -14.48 -8.71
CA ALA A 127 -13.83 -13.65 -7.68
C ALA A 127 -12.95 -12.49 -7.20
N ASP A 128 -11.63 -12.67 -7.15
CA ASP A 128 -10.70 -11.67 -6.62
C ASP A 128 -10.44 -10.55 -7.63
N THR A 129 -10.37 -10.91 -8.91
CA THR A 129 -10.30 -9.95 -10.02
C THR A 129 -11.59 -9.13 -10.09
N VAL A 130 -12.76 -9.77 -9.93
CA VAL A 130 -14.06 -9.11 -9.89
C VAL A 130 -14.15 -8.17 -8.69
N ARG A 131 -13.73 -8.61 -7.49
CA ARG A 131 -13.71 -7.79 -6.27
C ARG A 131 -12.91 -6.51 -6.49
N PHE A 132 -11.69 -6.64 -6.99
CA PHE A 132 -10.80 -5.49 -7.23
C PHE A 132 -11.40 -4.53 -8.25
N ALA A 133 -11.88 -5.04 -9.39
CA ALA A 133 -12.44 -4.22 -10.46
C ALA A 133 -13.68 -3.44 -10.01
N LEU A 134 -14.59 -4.07 -9.26
CA LEU A 134 -15.79 -3.40 -8.76
C LEU A 134 -15.48 -2.37 -7.68
N LYS A 135 -14.49 -2.62 -6.82
CA LYS A 135 -14.03 -1.64 -5.82
C LYS A 135 -13.43 -0.40 -6.50
N GLN A 136 -12.53 -0.58 -7.47
CA GLN A 136 -11.97 0.53 -8.22
C GLN A 136 -13.07 1.32 -8.94
N TRP A 137 -13.99 0.62 -9.61
CA TRP A 137 -15.10 1.25 -10.30
C TRP A 137 -15.97 2.10 -9.37
N ILE A 138 -16.41 1.59 -8.21
CA ILE A 138 -17.28 2.36 -7.30
C ILE A 138 -16.54 3.55 -6.71
N CYS A 139 -15.27 3.38 -6.30
CA CYS A 139 -14.46 4.48 -5.76
C CYS A 139 -14.28 5.59 -6.80
N ASN A 140 -13.94 5.24 -8.04
CA ASN A 140 -13.75 6.20 -9.13
C ASN A 140 -15.07 6.89 -9.53
N ASN A 141 -16.16 6.12 -9.63
CA ASN A 141 -17.48 6.65 -10.00
C ASN A 141 -18.02 7.63 -8.94
N MET A 142 -17.93 7.28 -7.66
CA MET A 142 -18.32 8.17 -6.56
C MET A 142 -17.46 9.43 -6.53
N THR A 143 -16.13 9.29 -6.62
CA THR A 143 -15.18 10.41 -6.66
C THR A 143 -15.55 11.39 -7.78
N ALA A 144 -15.69 10.88 -9.02
CA ALA A 144 -15.98 11.72 -10.19
C ALA A 144 -17.35 12.41 -10.08
N THR A 145 -18.37 11.67 -9.65
CA THR A 145 -19.75 12.16 -9.63
C THR A 145 -19.98 13.20 -8.55
N TYR A 146 -19.60 12.91 -7.29
CA TYR A 146 -19.81 13.85 -6.19
C TYR A 146 -18.91 15.08 -6.32
N THR A 147 -17.66 14.91 -6.76
CA THR A 147 -16.76 16.05 -7.01
C THR A 147 -17.34 16.97 -8.07
N ARG A 148 -17.86 16.43 -9.19
CA ARG A 148 -18.49 17.26 -10.23
C ARG A 148 -19.70 18.01 -9.68
N CYS A 149 -20.60 17.32 -8.98
CA CYS A 149 -21.77 17.95 -8.36
C CYS A 149 -21.36 19.11 -7.43
N LEU A 150 -20.34 18.94 -6.59
CA LEU A 150 -19.85 20.00 -5.70
C LEU A 150 -19.28 21.19 -6.48
N GLN A 151 -18.48 20.91 -7.52
CA GLN A 151 -17.87 21.93 -8.37
C GLN A 151 -18.91 22.75 -9.16
N ASP A 152 -19.97 22.12 -9.65
CA ASP A 152 -21.07 22.79 -10.36
C ASP A 152 -21.78 23.82 -9.46
N TYR A 153 -21.75 23.61 -8.14
CA TYR A 153 -22.29 24.54 -7.14
C TYR A 153 -21.22 25.50 -6.57
N GLY A 154 -20.00 25.50 -7.10
CA GLY A 154 -18.91 26.40 -6.71
C GLY A 154 -18.18 25.96 -5.43
N VAL A 155 -18.36 24.71 -4.99
CA VAL A 155 -17.65 24.17 -3.83
C VAL A 155 -16.34 23.52 -4.31
N ASP A 156 -15.19 24.09 -3.94
CA ASP A 156 -13.88 23.49 -4.18
C ASP A 156 -13.62 22.33 -3.21
N LEU A 157 -14.35 21.23 -3.40
CA LEU A 157 -14.22 19.99 -2.63
C LEU A 157 -14.12 18.80 -3.58
N ARG A 158 -12.98 18.11 -3.52
CA ARG A 158 -12.77 16.82 -4.18
C ARG A 158 -13.14 15.69 -3.23
N TYR A 159 -14.26 15.02 -3.49
CA TYR A 159 -14.73 13.89 -2.68
C TYR A 159 -13.93 12.62 -3.01
N ASP A 160 -13.53 11.87 -1.99
CA ASP A 160 -12.95 10.54 -2.13
C ASP A 160 -13.57 9.60 -1.06
N PRO A 161 -14.33 8.56 -1.48
CA PRO A 161 -15.05 7.69 -0.55
C PRO A 161 -14.11 6.90 0.38
N GLU A 162 -12.83 6.80 0.04
CA GLU A 162 -11.84 6.09 0.85
C GLU A 162 -11.30 6.92 2.02
N ILE A 163 -11.39 8.25 2.00
CA ILE A 163 -10.83 9.12 3.07
C ILE A 163 -11.86 10.01 3.75
N PHE A 164 -12.98 10.35 3.10
CA PHE A 164 -13.98 11.25 3.68
C PHE A 164 -14.64 10.73 4.98
N PRO A 165 -14.92 9.43 5.13
CA PRO A 165 -15.34 8.88 6.41
C PRO A 165 -14.31 9.11 7.53
N LEU A 166 -13.01 9.03 7.22
CA LEU A 166 -11.94 9.34 8.17
C LEU A 166 -11.88 10.82 8.49
N LEU A 167 -12.07 11.69 7.49
CA LEU A 167 -12.17 13.13 7.72
C LEU A 167 -13.31 13.44 8.70
N ALA A 168 -14.48 12.85 8.50
CA ALA A 168 -15.61 13.04 9.42
C ALA A 168 -15.29 12.54 10.85
N ALA A 169 -14.60 11.41 10.99
CA ALA A 169 -14.15 10.90 12.29
C ALA A 169 -13.14 11.85 12.96
N ILE A 170 -12.17 12.38 12.19
CA ILE A 170 -11.20 13.37 12.67
C ILE A 170 -11.89 14.66 13.13
N ALA A 171 -12.80 15.22 12.33
CA ALA A 171 -13.56 16.42 12.69
C ALA A 171 -14.35 16.20 13.98
N LYS A 172 -15.03 15.05 14.08
CA LYS A 172 -15.81 14.69 15.28
C LYS A 172 -14.92 14.61 16.51
N GLN A 173 -13.74 13.99 16.43
CA GLN A 173 -12.81 13.90 17.57
C GLN A 173 -12.22 15.26 17.96
N GLN A 174 -11.94 16.10 16.97
CA GLN A 174 -11.48 17.48 17.17
C GLN A 174 -12.54 18.35 17.87
N ASP A 175 -13.83 18.15 17.56
CA ASP A 175 -14.95 18.85 18.19
C ASP A 175 -15.33 18.29 19.56
N ALA A 176 -15.29 16.96 19.70
CA ALA A 176 -15.98 16.29 20.80
C ALA A 176 -15.34 16.54 22.16
N GLN A 177 -14.12 17.07 22.26
CA GLN A 177 -13.42 17.28 23.53
C GLN A 177 -13.51 16.02 24.46
N SER A 178 -13.70 14.83 23.88
CA SER A 178 -14.13 13.65 24.61
C SER A 178 -13.01 12.63 24.69
N VAL A 179 -12.95 11.98 25.85
CA VAL A 179 -11.98 10.93 26.16
C VAL A 179 -12.40 9.69 25.38
N ILE A 180 -11.66 9.34 24.33
CA ILE A 180 -11.73 7.97 23.82
C ILE A 180 -10.85 7.12 24.73
N ASN A 181 -11.47 6.28 25.56
CA ASN A 181 -10.78 5.15 26.18
C ASN A 181 -10.46 4.14 25.09
N MET A 182 -9.32 4.33 24.42
CA MET A 182 -8.69 3.23 23.70
C MET A 182 -7.62 2.69 24.60
N SER A 183 -7.83 1.48 25.12
CA SER A 183 -6.74 0.69 25.67
C SER A 183 -5.63 0.65 24.62
N GLU A 184 -4.43 1.08 25.01
CA GLU A 184 -3.23 0.72 24.26
C GLU A 184 -3.29 -0.79 24.09
N TRP A 185 -3.15 -1.27 22.85
CA TRP A 185 -3.06 -2.70 22.63
C TRP A 185 -1.89 -3.17 23.49
N GLY A 186 -2.22 -4.01 24.48
CA GLY A 186 -1.25 -4.58 25.39
C GLY A 186 -0.13 -5.23 24.60
N ASN A 187 1.09 -5.08 25.13
CA ASN A 187 2.34 -5.66 24.64
C ASN A 187 2.12 -6.87 23.72
N THR A 188 2.00 -6.62 22.42
CA THR A 188 1.97 -7.68 21.43
C THR A 188 3.38 -8.21 21.31
N THR A 189 3.50 -9.54 21.31
CA THR A 189 4.76 -10.24 21.07
C THR A 189 5.47 -9.60 19.87
N PRO A 190 6.75 -9.20 19.99
CA PRO A 190 7.40 -8.39 18.97
C PRO A 190 7.50 -9.17 17.65
N LYS A 191 7.18 -8.50 16.55
CA LYS A 191 7.26 -9.02 15.18
C LYS A 191 8.00 -8.03 14.27
N PRO A 192 8.63 -8.49 13.17
CA PRO A 192 9.08 -7.65 12.07
C PRO A 192 8.01 -6.65 11.68
N TYR A 193 8.46 -5.45 11.33
CA TYR A 193 7.52 -4.44 10.86
C TYR A 193 6.94 -4.84 9.52
N SER A 194 5.62 -4.80 9.42
CA SER A 194 5.00 -4.50 8.13
C SER A 194 5.16 -3.01 7.78
N TYR A 195 4.96 -2.63 6.52
CA TYR A 195 5.01 -1.23 6.10
C TYR A 195 4.07 -0.34 6.92
N LEU A 196 2.83 -0.80 7.14
CA LEU A 196 1.82 -0.04 7.87
C LEU A 196 2.23 0.21 9.33
N GLU A 197 2.79 -0.80 9.99
CA GLU A 197 3.25 -0.67 11.37
C GLU A 197 4.48 0.23 11.49
N LEU A 198 5.40 0.17 10.53
CA LEU A 198 6.54 1.07 10.46
C LEU A 198 6.09 2.52 10.25
N PHE A 199 5.15 2.73 9.33
CA PHE A 199 4.52 4.03 9.11
C PHE A 199 3.89 4.57 10.40
N CYS A 200 3.11 3.76 11.13
CA CYS A 200 2.54 4.15 12.42
C CYS A 200 3.61 4.43 13.49
N ALA A 201 4.69 3.65 13.53
CA ALA A 201 5.77 3.81 14.52
C ALA A 201 6.56 5.11 14.32
N LEU A 202 6.75 5.51 13.07
CA LEU A 202 7.45 6.72 12.66
C LEU A 202 6.52 7.92 12.43
N ASP A 203 5.23 7.76 12.75
CA ASP A 203 4.23 8.78 12.52
C ASP A 203 4.58 10.09 13.23
N GLY A 204 4.46 11.20 12.50
CA GLY A 204 4.84 12.54 12.96
C GLY A 204 6.35 12.85 12.96
N GLN A 205 7.22 11.87 12.67
CA GLN A 205 8.68 12.08 12.55
C GLN A 205 9.14 12.10 11.09
N ILE A 206 8.44 11.35 10.23
CA ILE A 206 8.71 11.27 8.80
C ILE A 206 7.40 11.34 8.02
N SER A 207 7.42 11.97 6.85
CA SER A 207 6.28 11.92 5.95
C SER A 207 6.18 10.53 5.31
N GLN A 208 4.97 10.12 4.92
CA GLN A 208 4.80 8.83 4.25
C GLN A 208 5.54 8.75 2.91
N ALA A 209 5.60 9.87 2.18
CA ALA A 209 6.32 9.97 0.92
C ALA A 209 7.82 9.74 1.14
N ASP A 210 8.42 10.43 2.11
CA ASP A 210 9.84 10.25 2.47
C ASP A 210 10.10 8.82 2.95
N LEU A 211 9.23 8.25 3.80
CA LEU A 211 9.39 6.88 4.28
C LEU A 211 9.41 5.88 3.11
N THR A 212 8.47 6.02 2.18
CA THR A 212 8.37 5.15 1.02
C THR A 212 9.62 5.26 0.14
N GLU A 213 10.08 6.49 -0.14
CA GLU A 213 11.28 6.73 -0.93
C GLU A 213 12.52 6.12 -0.27
N ILE A 214 12.74 6.38 1.01
CA ILE A 214 13.87 5.84 1.78
C ILE A 214 13.86 4.31 1.78
N LEU A 215 12.70 3.68 1.99
CA LEU A 215 12.61 2.22 1.98
C LEU A 215 12.94 1.65 0.59
N PHE A 216 12.48 2.29 -0.49
CA PHE A 216 12.81 1.85 -1.85
C PHE A 216 14.28 2.07 -2.20
N ASP A 217 14.93 3.12 -1.67
CA ASP A 217 16.37 3.32 -1.81
C ASP A 217 17.16 2.23 -1.08
N PHE A 218 16.80 1.91 0.17
CA PHE A 218 17.40 0.80 0.92
C PHE A 218 17.16 -0.54 0.23
N TYR A 219 15.97 -0.79 -0.29
CA TYR A 219 15.67 -1.99 -1.04
C TYR A 219 16.49 -2.08 -2.32
N ALA A 220 16.60 -1.00 -3.10
CA ALA A 220 17.42 -0.99 -4.32
C ALA A 220 18.91 -1.25 -4.01
N ALA A 221 19.39 -0.81 -2.85
CA ALA A 221 20.74 -1.06 -2.36
C ALA A 221 20.93 -2.45 -1.71
N GLY A 222 19.88 -3.27 -1.61
CA GLY A 222 19.94 -4.60 -0.98
C GLY A 222 20.03 -4.57 0.54
N VAL A 223 19.76 -3.43 1.18
CA VAL A 223 19.86 -3.24 2.64
C VAL A 223 18.63 -3.76 3.37
N ILE A 224 17.46 -3.79 2.71
CA ILE A 224 16.22 -4.31 3.27
C ILE A 224 15.49 -5.25 2.32
N SER A 225 14.62 -6.08 2.86
CA SER A 225 13.63 -6.84 2.08
C SER A 225 12.52 -5.95 1.51
N TRP A 226 11.55 -6.54 0.81
CA TRP A 226 10.45 -5.85 0.15
C TRP A 226 9.83 -4.70 0.99
N PRO A 227 9.88 -3.44 0.51
CA PRO A 227 9.44 -2.25 1.25
C PRO A 227 7.97 -2.22 1.64
N MET A 228 7.10 -2.78 0.78
CA MET A 228 5.65 -2.74 0.96
C MET A 228 5.13 -4.02 1.61
N ALA A 229 5.96 -4.68 2.42
CA ALA A 229 5.61 -5.91 3.12
C ALA A 229 4.37 -5.73 4.01
N VAL A 230 3.44 -6.68 3.91
CA VAL A 230 2.17 -6.70 4.64
C VAL A 230 2.16 -7.71 5.78
N GLY A 231 3.12 -8.63 5.77
CA GLY A 231 3.26 -9.68 6.76
C GLY A 231 4.13 -9.29 7.93
N ASP A 232 4.39 -10.27 8.79
CA ASP A 232 5.00 -10.09 10.11
C ASP A 232 6.01 -11.20 10.44
N GLY A 233 6.47 -11.95 9.44
CA GLY A 233 7.36 -13.09 9.62
C GLY A 233 8.57 -13.12 8.70
N LEU A 234 9.20 -14.29 8.61
CA LEU A 234 10.41 -14.59 7.85
C LEU A 234 10.27 -15.95 7.17
N MET A 235 10.67 -16.03 5.90
CA MET A 235 10.83 -17.31 5.21
C MET A 235 12.20 -17.91 5.47
N GLU A 236 12.25 -19.25 5.49
CA GLU A 236 13.50 -20.01 5.66
C GLU A 236 14.55 -19.66 4.61
N SER A 237 14.16 -19.46 3.35
CA SER A 237 15.05 -19.05 2.26
C SER A 237 15.71 -17.68 2.45
N MET A 238 15.15 -16.84 3.34
CA MET A 238 15.70 -15.52 3.69
C MET A 238 16.53 -15.54 4.97
N ALA A 239 16.54 -16.64 5.72
CA ALA A 239 17.19 -16.74 7.04
C ALA A 239 18.67 -16.36 6.99
N GLU A 240 19.40 -16.84 6.00
CA GLU A 240 20.83 -16.56 5.84
C GLU A 240 21.10 -15.13 5.35
N ARG A 241 20.07 -14.46 4.81
CA ARG A 241 20.18 -13.12 4.23
C ARG A 241 19.87 -12.02 5.23
N ILE A 242 19.22 -12.30 6.36
CA ILE A 242 18.93 -11.25 7.35
C ILE A 242 20.22 -10.76 8.01
N LEU A 243 20.22 -9.51 8.46
CA LEU A 243 21.33 -8.88 9.15
C LEU A 243 21.78 -9.73 10.34
N GLN A 244 23.02 -10.20 10.26
CA GLN A 244 23.66 -10.99 11.29
C GLN A 244 24.15 -10.07 12.42
N LEU A 245 24.14 -10.56 13.66
CA LEU A 245 24.44 -9.75 14.84
C LEU A 245 25.93 -9.32 14.89
N ASP A 246 26.83 -10.11 14.32
CA ASP A 246 28.25 -9.79 14.16
C ASP A 246 28.49 -8.62 13.18
N SER A 247 27.64 -8.48 12.14
CA SER A 247 27.67 -7.35 11.19
C SER A 247 27.36 -5.99 11.84
N LEU A 248 26.87 -5.96 13.09
CA LEU A 248 26.65 -4.73 13.85
C LEU A 248 27.92 -4.23 14.58
N THR A 249 29.06 -4.89 14.42
CA THR A 249 30.34 -4.45 15.00
C THR A 249 30.70 -3.03 14.54
N GLY A 250 31.05 -2.16 15.49
CA GLY A 250 31.37 -0.75 15.21
C GLY A 250 30.16 0.16 15.05
N THR A 251 28.94 -0.36 15.14
CA THR A 251 27.70 0.45 15.16
C THR A 251 27.26 0.75 16.59
N PRO A 252 26.37 1.74 16.82
CA PRO A 252 25.75 1.98 18.13
C PRO A 252 25.02 0.77 18.71
N TRP A 253 24.65 -0.20 17.86
CA TRP A 253 23.88 -1.39 18.21
C TRP A 253 24.75 -2.57 18.70
N GLN A 254 26.08 -2.50 18.55
CA GLN A 254 27.00 -3.59 18.88
C GLN A 254 26.79 -4.16 20.29
N LYS A 255 26.63 -3.28 21.29
CA LYS A 255 26.44 -3.72 22.68
C LYS A 255 25.20 -4.60 22.85
N GLN A 256 24.10 -4.24 22.19
CA GLN A 256 22.85 -5.01 22.24
C GLN A 256 22.96 -6.30 21.42
N ALA A 257 23.60 -6.24 20.25
CA ALA A 257 23.82 -7.42 19.40
C ALA A 257 24.62 -8.52 20.13
N LEU A 258 25.70 -8.15 20.84
CA LEU A 258 26.50 -9.08 21.64
C LEU A 258 25.71 -9.75 22.78
N GLN A 259 24.70 -9.08 23.33
CA GLN A 259 23.83 -9.67 24.37
C GLN A 259 22.92 -10.77 23.83
N TYR A 260 22.66 -10.77 22.52
CA TYR A 260 21.70 -11.66 21.86
C TYR A 260 22.36 -12.66 20.91
N GLN A 261 23.68 -12.64 20.76
CA GLN A 261 24.45 -13.40 19.75
C GLN A 261 24.26 -14.92 19.76
N TYR A 262 23.72 -15.49 20.84
CA TYR A 262 23.47 -16.93 20.98
C TYR A 262 21.97 -17.26 21.10
N ARG A 263 21.09 -16.34 20.69
CA ARG A 263 19.64 -16.55 20.75
C ARG A 263 19.10 -16.79 19.36
N ASP A 264 18.21 -17.77 19.27
CA ASP A 264 17.48 -18.04 18.03
C ASP A 264 16.26 -17.12 17.90
N LEU A 265 15.84 -16.91 16.66
CA LEU A 265 14.54 -16.28 16.40
C LEU A 265 13.41 -17.19 16.89
N PRO A 266 12.37 -16.62 17.51
CA PRO A 266 11.30 -17.42 18.08
C PRO A 266 10.45 -18.11 16.99
N PRO A 267 9.87 -19.29 17.28
CA PRO A 267 9.18 -20.12 16.28
C PRO A 267 8.06 -19.42 15.50
N TYR A 268 7.35 -18.47 16.12
CA TYR A 268 6.20 -17.79 15.51
C TYR A 268 6.56 -16.85 14.34
N ILE A 269 7.85 -16.52 14.20
CA ILE A 269 8.39 -15.66 13.14
C ILE A 269 8.46 -16.42 11.82
N TRP A 270 8.70 -17.72 11.84
CA TRP A 270 8.89 -18.52 10.63
C TRP A 270 7.58 -18.72 9.87
N LYS A 271 7.58 -18.41 8.57
CA LYS A 271 6.43 -18.47 7.66
C LYS A 271 6.78 -19.26 6.42
N ASN A 272 5.74 -19.77 5.77
CA ASN A 272 5.87 -20.63 4.59
C ASN A 272 5.68 -19.86 3.27
N THR A 273 5.20 -18.61 3.32
CA THR A 273 4.93 -17.80 2.12
C THR A 273 5.54 -16.41 2.23
N ASP A 274 5.93 -15.88 1.07
CA ASP A 274 6.48 -14.55 0.84
C ASP A 274 5.52 -13.45 1.27
N THR A 275 4.22 -13.63 0.99
CA THR A 275 3.13 -12.73 1.40
C THR A 275 3.00 -12.54 2.91
N GLN A 276 3.62 -13.41 3.71
CA GLN A 276 3.61 -13.35 5.17
C GLN A 276 4.89 -12.74 5.76
N CYS A 277 5.85 -12.35 4.92
CA CYS A 277 7.08 -11.72 5.38
C CYS A 277 6.88 -10.26 5.76
N GLY A 278 7.63 -9.80 6.77
CA GLY A 278 7.79 -8.39 7.11
C GLY A 278 9.00 -7.76 6.42
N ILE A 279 9.27 -6.51 6.80
CA ILE A 279 10.48 -5.77 6.42
C ILE A 279 11.63 -6.20 7.34
N TRP A 280 12.68 -6.73 6.73
CA TRP A 280 13.90 -7.18 7.38
C TRP A 280 15.08 -6.34 6.92
N VAL A 281 16.00 -6.04 7.84
CA VAL A 281 17.33 -5.55 7.45
C VAL A 281 18.14 -6.75 7.00
N LEU A 282 18.77 -6.63 5.83
CA LEU A 282 19.54 -7.68 5.20
C LEU A 282 21.03 -7.51 5.51
N ASN A 283 21.74 -8.64 5.48
CA ASN A 283 23.18 -8.67 5.62
C ASN A 283 23.82 -8.26 4.30
N VAL A 284 24.51 -7.13 4.30
CA VAL A 284 25.31 -6.67 3.16
C VAL A 284 26.80 -6.65 3.53
N PRO A 285 27.70 -7.02 2.61
CA PRO A 285 29.15 -6.93 2.86
C PRO A 285 29.54 -5.51 3.28
N GLY A 286 30.22 -5.38 4.41
CA GLY A 286 30.64 -4.07 4.93
C GLY A 286 29.51 -3.21 5.49
N PHE A 287 28.43 -3.82 6.03
CA PHE A 287 27.29 -3.12 6.63
C PHE A 287 27.68 -1.97 7.57
N ASN A 288 28.73 -2.15 8.39
CA ASN A 288 29.22 -1.13 9.31
C ASN A 288 29.72 0.15 8.60
N ALA A 289 30.43 0.00 7.48
CA ALA A 289 30.88 1.12 6.66
C ALA A 289 29.67 1.82 6.01
N LEU A 290 28.75 1.04 5.42
CA LEU A 290 27.51 1.56 4.85
C LEU A 290 26.69 2.35 5.88
N TYR A 291 26.56 1.82 7.10
CA TYR A 291 25.84 2.49 8.18
C TYR A 291 26.52 3.81 8.58
N ALA A 292 27.84 3.86 8.61
CA ALA A 292 28.61 5.07 8.94
C ALA A 292 28.50 6.16 7.85
N GLU A 293 28.30 5.76 6.60
CA GLU A 293 28.17 6.69 5.46
C GLU A 293 26.80 7.39 5.40
N ILE A 294 25.76 6.86 6.05
CA ILE A 294 24.43 7.48 6.07
C ILE A 294 24.46 8.82 6.83
N GLN A 295 24.50 9.91 6.08
CA GLN A 295 24.44 11.29 6.61
C GLN A 295 23.02 11.82 6.78
N ASN A 296 22.05 11.27 6.05
CA ASN A 296 20.67 11.73 6.11
C ASN A 296 20.00 11.21 7.40
N GLU A 297 19.60 12.15 8.27
CA GLU A 297 19.00 11.83 9.57
C GLU A 297 17.71 11.01 9.46
N LYS A 298 16.88 11.25 8.43
CA LYS A 298 15.65 10.47 8.19
C LYS A 298 15.97 9.04 7.77
N GLN A 299 16.95 8.85 6.89
CA GLN A 299 17.41 7.50 6.50
C GLN A 299 17.93 6.75 7.72
N LYS A 300 18.75 7.42 8.53
CA LYS A 300 19.30 6.87 9.76
C LYS A 300 18.21 6.49 10.76
N LEU A 301 17.22 7.36 10.96
CA LEU A 301 16.06 7.10 11.82
C LEU A 301 15.27 5.85 11.37
N VAL A 302 15.00 5.71 10.06
CA VAL A 302 14.29 4.56 9.51
C VAL A 302 15.09 3.28 9.74
N LEU A 303 16.38 3.29 9.39
CA LEU A 303 17.24 2.12 9.54
C LEU A 303 17.41 1.72 11.02
N ASP A 304 17.65 2.68 11.90
CA ASP A 304 17.75 2.46 13.34
C ASP A 304 16.45 1.88 13.93
N THR A 305 15.30 2.31 13.43
CA THR A 305 13.99 1.79 13.86
C THR A 305 13.82 0.33 13.43
N LEU A 306 14.23 -0.02 12.21
CA LEU A 306 14.22 -1.40 11.72
C LEU A 306 15.20 -2.28 12.50
N ILE A 307 16.45 -1.85 12.70
CA ILE A 307 17.48 -2.58 13.47
C ILE A 307 16.99 -2.81 14.89
N ARG A 308 16.49 -1.77 15.57
CA ARG A 308 15.97 -1.89 16.94
C ARG A 308 14.84 -2.91 17.02
N ARG A 309 13.92 -2.91 16.05
CA ARG A 309 12.83 -3.90 16.03
C ARG A 309 13.38 -5.31 15.81
N GLN A 310 14.29 -5.51 14.88
CA GLN A 310 14.90 -6.82 14.62
C GLN A 310 15.65 -7.35 15.84
N LEU A 311 16.42 -6.50 16.55
CA LEU A 311 17.07 -6.87 17.81
C LEU A 311 16.06 -7.24 18.90
N SER A 312 14.90 -6.57 18.96
CA SER A 312 13.87 -6.86 19.96
C SER A 312 13.25 -8.25 19.82
N LEU A 313 13.35 -8.89 18.64
CA LEU A 313 12.86 -10.25 18.40
C LEU A 313 13.66 -11.31 19.17
N TYR A 314 14.90 -11.01 19.55
CA TYR A 314 15.77 -11.88 20.34
C TYR A 314 15.61 -11.69 21.85
N VAL A 315 14.70 -10.80 22.29
CA VAL A 315 14.41 -10.59 23.71
C VAL A 315 13.33 -11.60 24.13
N PRO A 316 13.58 -12.44 25.16
CA PRO A 316 12.55 -13.33 25.68
C PRO A 316 11.39 -12.47 26.20
N ASP A 317 10.17 -12.94 25.93
CA ASP A 317 8.93 -12.25 26.31
C ASP A 317 9.02 -11.85 27.79
N PRO A 318 9.08 -10.55 28.13
CA PRO A 318 9.13 -10.16 29.52
C PRO A 318 7.83 -10.65 30.16
N ALA A 319 7.96 -11.53 31.15
CA ALA A 319 6.85 -12.04 31.96
C ALA A 319 5.84 -10.92 32.17
N GLN A 320 4.64 -11.11 31.64
CA GLN A 320 3.53 -10.17 31.55
C GLN A 320 3.53 -9.15 32.69
N VAL A 321 4.20 -8.00 32.50
CA VAL A 321 3.97 -6.85 33.36
C VAL A 321 2.71 -6.21 32.81
N VAL A 322 1.57 -6.69 33.31
CA VAL A 322 0.27 -6.03 33.20
C VAL A 322 0.35 -4.74 34.01
N ASN A 323 1.02 -3.73 33.47
CA ASN A 323 0.77 -2.36 33.85
C ASN A 323 -0.35 -1.86 32.95
N MET A 324 -1.58 -2.23 33.28
CA MET A 324 -2.74 -1.41 32.93
C MET A 324 -2.68 -0.13 33.78
N GLY A 325 -1.72 0.74 33.45
CA GLY A 325 -1.86 2.14 33.77
C GLY A 325 -2.91 2.70 32.83
N THR A 326 -4.14 2.86 33.32
CA THR A 326 -5.08 3.81 32.72
C THR A 326 -4.50 5.21 32.91
N ASP A 327 -3.55 5.58 32.06
CA ASP A 327 -3.24 6.98 31.85
C ASP A 327 -4.42 7.55 31.06
N ILE A 328 -5.35 8.15 31.82
CA ILE A 328 -6.43 8.98 31.27
C ILE A 328 -5.73 10.20 30.67
N GLN A 329 -5.27 10.08 29.43
CA GLN A 329 -4.81 11.24 28.68
C GLN A 329 -6.03 12.02 28.21
N THR A 330 -6.19 13.21 28.80
CA THR A 330 -7.04 14.27 28.28
C THR A 330 -6.74 14.52 26.80
N GLN A 331 -7.78 14.35 25.99
CA GLN A 331 -7.93 14.74 24.58
C GLN A 331 -6.69 14.58 23.69
N LYS A 332 -6.54 13.39 23.11
CA LYS A 332 -5.68 13.18 21.94
C LYS A 332 -6.50 13.26 20.66
N LEU A 333 -6.05 14.11 19.73
CA LEU A 333 -6.38 14.00 18.31
C LEU A 333 -6.13 12.56 17.84
N HIS A 334 -6.85 12.12 16.80
CA HIS A 334 -6.61 10.81 16.21
C HIS A 334 -5.15 10.68 15.76
N THR A 335 -4.47 9.61 16.15
CA THR A 335 -3.13 9.23 15.63
C THR A 335 -3.27 8.24 14.47
N ALA A 336 -2.19 7.99 13.72
CA ALA A 336 -2.21 6.97 12.66
C ALA A 336 -2.66 5.60 13.17
N ASP A 337 -2.16 5.18 14.34
CA ASP A 337 -2.56 3.93 14.97
C ASP A 337 -4.06 3.87 15.27
N SER A 338 -4.63 4.95 15.83
CA SER A 338 -6.06 5.01 16.13
C SER A 338 -6.94 4.95 14.87
N LEU A 339 -6.49 5.57 13.76
CA LEU A 339 -7.21 5.56 12.48
C LEU A 339 -7.10 4.21 11.79
N VAL A 340 -5.94 3.55 11.85
CA VAL A 340 -5.76 2.17 11.38
C VAL A 340 -6.67 1.22 12.15
N ARG A 341 -6.79 1.38 13.48
CA ARG A 341 -7.75 0.59 14.28
C ARG A 341 -9.18 0.84 13.86
N LEU A 342 -9.57 2.10 13.65
CA LEU A 342 -10.90 2.47 13.15
C LEU A 342 -11.19 1.78 11.82
N LEU A 343 -10.26 1.84 10.85
CA LEU A 343 -10.38 1.17 9.56
C LEU A 343 -10.54 -0.36 9.70
N ARG A 344 -9.78 -1.00 10.60
CA ARG A 344 -9.91 -2.44 10.88
C ARG A 344 -11.28 -2.80 11.46
N ILE A 345 -11.83 -1.98 12.37
CA ILE A 345 -13.17 -2.19 12.95
C ILE A 345 -14.26 -2.16 11.88
N TYR A 346 -14.17 -1.21 10.94
CA TYR A 346 -15.15 -1.07 9.85
C TYR A 346 -14.85 -1.99 8.65
N ALA A 347 -13.90 -2.91 8.81
CA ALA A 347 -13.47 -3.85 7.78
C ALA A 347 -13.12 -3.15 6.47
N ALA A 348 -12.32 -2.08 6.52
CA ALA A 348 -11.84 -1.33 5.37
C ALA A 348 -10.84 -2.09 4.48
N GLY A 349 -10.96 -3.42 4.43
CA GLY A 349 -10.21 -4.26 3.54
C GLY A 349 -8.92 -4.84 4.10
N SER A 350 -8.05 -5.26 3.19
CA SER A 350 -6.74 -5.83 3.51
C SER A 350 -5.78 -4.78 4.06
N GLN A 351 -4.64 -5.21 4.60
CA GLN A 351 -3.60 -4.31 5.08
C GLN A 351 -3.04 -3.39 3.98
N GLU A 352 -2.96 -3.88 2.74
CA GLU A 352 -2.57 -3.09 1.56
C GLU A 352 -3.57 -1.95 1.32
N GLU A 353 -4.87 -2.24 1.46
CA GLU A 353 -5.94 -1.26 1.28
C GLU A 353 -5.91 -0.20 2.38
N ILE A 354 -5.74 -0.60 3.63
CA ILE A 354 -5.56 0.33 4.76
C ILE A 354 -4.33 1.22 4.55
N THR A 355 -3.23 0.65 4.07
CA THR A 355 -2.01 1.40 3.76
C THR A 355 -2.26 2.45 2.67
N SER A 356 -2.99 2.09 1.62
CA SER A 356 -3.38 3.01 0.54
C SER A 356 -4.26 4.15 1.06
N ILE A 357 -5.24 3.83 1.91
CA ILE A 357 -6.15 4.81 2.53
C ILE A 357 -5.37 5.80 3.41
N MET A 358 -4.47 5.31 4.26
CA MET A 358 -3.62 6.16 5.10
C MET A 358 -2.65 7.01 4.27
N GLY A 359 -2.19 6.47 3.12
CA GLY A 359 -1.54 7.17 2.01
C GLY A 359 -2.27 8.43 1.59
N LYS A 360 -3.49 8.23 1.11
CA LYS A 360 -4.35 9.31 0.63
C LYS A 360 -4.66 10.32 1.73
N LEU A 361 -4.91 9.86 2.96
CA LEU A 361 -5.20 10.73 4.09
C LEU A 361 -4.01 11.63 4.44
N SER A 362 -2.79 11.09 4.44
CA SER A 362 -1.58 11.84 4.78
C SER A 362 -1.21 12.89 3.73
N ALA A 363 -1.57 12.66 2.46
CA ALA A 363 -1.42 13.62 1.37
C ALA A 363 -2.64 14.55 1.22
N CYS A 364 -3.69 14.37 2.02
CA CYS A 364 -4.93 15.09 1.88
C CYS A 364 -4.78 16.55 2.32
N ARG A 365 -5.11 17.49 1.43
CA ARG A 365 -4.98 18.94 1.72
C ARG A 365 -5.80 19.39 2.93
N TYR A 366 -6.91 18.69 3.24
CA TYR A 366 -7.83 19.10 4.31
C TYR A 366 -7.30 18.79 5.71
N VAL A 367 -6.24 18.00 5.80
CA VAL A 367 -5.72 17.46 7.05
C VAL A 367 -4.36 18.08 7.35
N ILE A 368 -4.21 18.52 8.59
CA ILE A 368 -2.96 19.02 9.16
C ILE A 368 -2.53 18.12 10.32
N ARG A 369 -1.24 18.18 10.62
CA ARG A 369 -0.62 17.46 11.73
C ARG A 369 -0.36 18.38 12.90
N GLU A 370 -0.68 17.91 14.09
CA GLU A 370 -0.33 18.55 15.36
C GLU A 370 0.35 17.49 16.24
N GLY A 371 1.69 17.48 16.22
CA GLY A 371 2.48 16.35 16.73
C GLY A 371 2.13 15.06 15.98
N LYS A 372 1.74 14.02 16.72
CA LYS A 372 1.26 12.74 16.14
C LYS A 372 -0.24 12.76 15.78
N GLY A 373 -0.93 13.84 16.11
CA GLY A 373 -2.37 13.99 15.89
C GLY A 373 -2.72 14.44 14.48
N TYR A 374 -3.81 13.91 13.95
CA TYR A 374 -4.48 14.37 12.74
C TYR A 374 -5.60 15.35 13.12
N LYS A 375 -5.66 16.48 12.43
CA LYS A 375 -6.64 17.54 12.63
C LYS A 375 -7.14 18.06 11.27
N ILE A 376 -8.40 18.42 11.15
CA ILE A 376 -8.91 19.08 9.95
C ILE A 376 -8.67 20.59 10.04
N ARG A 377 -8.25 21.19 8.93
CA ARG A 377 -8.10 22.65 8.85
C ARG A 377 -9.46 23.30 9.10
N GLU A 378 -9.51 24.29 10.00
CA GLU A 378 -10.78 24.93 10.40
C GLU A 378 -11.55 25.50 9.19
N ILE A 379 -10.82 26.07 8.21
CA ILE A 379 -11.39 26.58 6.95
C ILE A 379 -12.14 25.49 6.17
N ASP A 380 -11.67 24.25 6.23
CA ASP A 380 -12.18 23.12 5.44
C ASP A 380 -13.24 22.31 6.17
N LYS A 381 -13.31 22.44 7.49
CA LYS A 381 -14.29 21.75 8.31
C LYS A 381 -15.72 22.09 7.90
N SER A 382 -15.92 23.35 7.50
CA SER A 382 -17.17 23.83 6.92
C SER A 382 -17.55 23.05 5.66
N MET A 383 -16.60 22.45 4.91
CA MET A 383 -16.93 21.73 3.69
C MET A 383 -17.61 20.38 3.93
N LEU A 384 -17.37 19.76 5.09
CA LEU A 384 -18.04 18.51 5.45
C LEU A 384 -19.56 18.71 5.50
N GLN A 385 -20.06 19.89 5.89
CA GLN A 385 -21.50 20.13 5.97
C GLN A 385 -22.25 20.05 4.62
N TYR A 386 -21.53 20.07 3.50
CA TYR A 386 -22.11 19.99 2.15
C TYR A 386 -22.41 18.56 1.71
N LEU A 387 -21.84 17.56 2.40
CA LEU A 387 -22.07 16.17 2.07
C LEU A 387 -23.17 15.57 2.97
N PRO A 388 -24.03 14.70 2.43
CA PRO A 388 -25.05 14.03 3.20
C PRO A 388 -24.42 13.00 4.14
N GLN A 389 -25.09 12.72 5.26
CA GLN A 389 -24.62 11.82 6.32
C GLN A 389 -24.07 10.46 5.83
N PRO A 390 -24.64 9.79 4.81
CA PRO A 390 -24.10 8.52 4.31
C PRO A 390 -22.66 8.61 3.78
N LEU A 391 -22.24 9.76 3.24
CA LEU A 391 -20.90 9.96 2.67
C LEU A 391 -19.84 10.30 3.74
N HIS A 392 -20.28 10.54 4.98
CA HIS A 392 -19.42 10.72 6.15
C HIS A 392 -19.27 9.46 6.99
N ASN A 393 -20.11 8.46 6.75
CA ASN A 393 -20.21 7.33 7.65
C ASN A 393 -19.19 6.26 7.25
N MET A 394 -18.41 5.79 8.22
CA MET A 394 -17.50 4.66 8.09
C MET A 394 -18.21 3.37 7.62
N ASP A 395 -19.52 3.24 7.85
CA ASP A 395 -20.34 2.13 7.33
C ASP A 395 -20.28 2.00 5.80
N ILE A 396 -19.87 3.06 5.08
CA ILE A 396 -19.71 3.01 3.62
C ILE A 396 -18.73 1.91 3.21
N TYR A 397 -17.64 1.68 3.97
CA TYR A 397 -16.68 0.61 3.66
C TYR A 397 -17.39 -0.73 3.70
N SER A 398 -18.06 -1.06 4.82
CA SER A 398 -18.74 -2.32 4.99
C SER A 398 -19.86 -2.52 3.94
N ARG A 399 -20.60 -1.47 3.58
CA ARG A 399 -21.65 -1.53 2.55
C ARG A 399 -21.08 -1.86 1.17
N ILE A 400 -19.98 -1.20 0.78
CA ILE A 400 -19.31 -1.48 -0.49
C ILE A 400 -18.84 -2.94 -0.54
N TYR A 401 -18.13 -3.40 0.50
CA TYR A 401 -17.64 -4.78 0.54
C TYR A 401 -18.77 -5.81 0.55
N GLN A 402 -19.84 -5.59 1.30
CA GLN A 402 -21.01 -6.49 1.32
C GLN A 402 -21.71 -6.54 -0.05
N ALA A 403 -21.84 -5.41 -0.73
CA ALA A 403 -22.49 -5.35 -2.04
C ALA A 403 -21.65 -6.06 -3.11
N ILE A 404 -20.32 -5.87 -3.11
CA ILE A 404 -19.39 -6.59 -3.98
C ILE A 404 -19.46 -8.10 -3.70
N GLN A 405 -19.53 -8.52 -2.43
CA GLN A 405 -19.62 -9.93 -2.09
C GLN A 405 -20.91 -10.58 -2.61
N LYS A 406 -22.03 -9.85 -2.68
CA LYS A 406 -23.26 -10.36 -3.32
C LYS A 406 -23.09 -10.62 -4.82
N VAL A 407 -22.28 -9.82 -5.52
CA VAL A 407 -21.95 -10.07 -6.94
C VAL A 407 -21.10 -11.33 -7.06
N ILE A 408 -20.07 -11.46 -6.22
CA ILE A 408 -19.17 -12.62 -6.20
C ILE A 408 -19.93 -13.91 -5.89
N ASP A 409 -20.86 -13.87 -4.94
CA ASP A 409 -21.72 -15.00 -4.58
C ASP A 409 -22.77 -15.34 -5.67
N GLY A 410 -22.82 -14.59 -6.79
CA GLY A 410 -23.81 -14.77 -7.86
C GLY A 410 -25.24 -14.38 -7.46
N LYS A 411 -25.44 -13.71 -6.32
CA LYS A 411 -26.76 -13.30 -5.82
C LYS A 411 -27.35 -12.15 -6.64
N ILE A 412 -26.49 -11.32 -7.23
CA ILE A 412 -26.85 -10.24 -8.15
C ILE A 412 -25.83 -10.17 -9.29
N THR A 413 -26.24 -9.63 -10.44
CA THR A 413 -25.31 -9.39 -11.55
C THR A 413 -24.52 -8.10 -11.34
N GLU A 414 -23.37 -7.99 -12.02
CA GLU A 414 -22.59 -6.73 -12.04
C GLU A 414 -23.43 -5.53 -12.53
N GLY A 415 -24.28 -5.73 -13.54
CA GLY A 415 -25.15 -4.67 -14.06
C GLY A 415 -26.13 -4.15 -13.00
N ILE A 416 -26.81 -5.04 -12.29
CA ILE A 416 -27.75 -4.68 -11.21
C ILE A 416 -27.02 -3.95 -10.08
N TYR A 417 -25.81 -4.40 -9.73
CA TYR A 417 -24.98 -3.71 -8.74
C TYR A 417 -24.68 -2.26 -9.17
N LYS A 418 -24.23 -2.04 -10.40
CA LYS A 418 -23.90 -0.71 -10.92
C LYS A 418 -25.12 0.21 -10.96
N GLU A 419 -26.25 -0.29 -11.46
CA GLU A 419 -27.51 0.46 -11.47
C GLU A 419 -27.99 0.84 -10.06
N THR A 420 -27.83 -0.06 -9.08
CA THR A 420 -28.18 0.22 -7.68
C THR A 420 -27.30 1.32 -7.10
N VAL A 421 -25.99 1.27 -7.37
CA VAL A 421 -25.03 2.28 -6.93
C VAL A 421 -25.36 3.63 -7.55
N ASP A 422 -25.61 3.68 -8.86
CA ASP A 422 -25.98 4.90 -9.56
C ASP A 422 -27.30 5.48 -9.01
N CYS A 423 -28.30 4.66 -8.71
CA CYS A 423 -29.55 5.09 -8.08
C CYS A 423 -29.31 5.75 -6.72
N VAL A 424 -28.48 5.13 -5.86
CA VAL A 424 -28.15 5.68 -4.53
C VAL A 424 -27.39 7.00 -4.68
N MET A 425 -26.45 7.07 -5.63
CA MET A 425 -25.70 8.30 -5.90
C MET A 425 -26.60 9.44 -6.34
N GLN A 426 -27.57 9.18 -7.22
CA GLN A 426 -28.56 10.19 -7.63
C GLN A 426 -29.41 10.69 -6.45
N GLN A 427 -29.83 9.79 -5.55
CA GLN A 427 -30.56 10.19 -4.34
C GLN A 427 -29.72 11.09 -3.43
N ASP A 428 -28.42 10.82 -3.32
CA ASP A 428 -27.51 11.64 -2.52
C ASP A 428 -27.22 12.99 -3.18
N ILE A 429 -27.10 13.04 -4.52
CA ILE A 429 -27.00 14.30 -5.29
C ILE A 429 -28.20 15.19 -5.00
N VAL A 430 -29.43 14.67 -5.11
CA VAL A 430 -30.65 15.46 -4.84
C VAL A 430 -30.63 16.06 -3.41
N LYS A 431 -30.11 15.33 -2.42
CA LYS A 431 -29.95 15.85 -1.05
C LYS A 431 -28.88 16.95 -0.98
N MET A 432 -27.77 16.78 -1.68
CA MET A 432 -26.70 17.79 -1.77
C MET A 432 -27.20 19.07 -2.41
N GLU A 433 -27.85 18.98 -3.57
CA GLU A 433 -28.39 20.11 -4.31
C GLU A 433 -29.40 20.90 -3.48
N LYS A 434 -30.28 20.21 -2.76
CA LYS A 434 -31.23 20.85 -1.85
C LYS A 434 -30.52 21.62 -0.72
N SER A 435 -29.48 21.04 -0.12
CA SER A 435 -28.68 21.68 0.93
C SER A 435 -27.91 22.89 0.41
N LEU A 436 -27.34 22.80 -0.79
CA LEU A 436 -26.54 23.85 -1.42
C LEU A 436 -27.42 25.02 -1.90
N SER A 437 -28.56 24.72 -2.52
CA SER A 437 -29.50 25.73 -3.02
C SER A 437 -30.12 26.56 -1.88
N GLY A 438 -30.50 25.90 -0.78
CA GLY A 438 -31.07 26.59 0.39
C GLY A 438 -30.10 27.54 1.11
N ARG A 439 -28.79 27.41 0.86
CA ARG A 439 -27.75 28.28 1.45
C ARG A 439 -27.38 29.46 0.56
N ARG A 440 -27.51 29.35 -0.77
CA ARG A 440 -27.35 30.50 -1.68
C ARG A 440 -28.38 31.59 -1.40
N THR A 441 -29.62 31.20 -1.11
CA THR A 441 -30.70 32.14 -0.76
C THR A 441 -30.51 32.85 0.59
N VAL A 442 -29.63 32.37 1.47
CA VAL A 442 -29.36 32.98 2.79
C VAL A 442 -28.20 33.99 2.73
N ASN A 443 -27.25 33.78 1.81
CA ASN A 443 -26.11 34.69 1.63
C ASN A 443 -26.40 35.86 0.66
N GLU A 444 -27.57 35.89 0.05
CA GLU A 444 -28.06 36.97 -0.83
C GLU A 444 -29.04 37.94 -0.13
N VAL A 445 -29.14 37.91 1.20
CA VAL A 445 -30.00 38.81 2.00
C VAL A 445 -29.17 39.77 2.85
#